data_AF-A0A5E4K1W4-F1
#
_entry.id   AF-A0A5E4K1W4-F1
#
_cell.length_a   1.000
_cell.length_b   1.000
_cell.length_c   1.000
_cell.angle_alpha   90.00
_cell.angle_beta   90.00
_cell.angle_gamma   90.00
#
_symmetry.space_group_name_H-M   'P 1'
#
loop_
_entity.id
_entity.type
_entity.pdbx_description
1 polymer ?
#
loop_
_entity_poly.entity_id
_entity_poly.type
_entity_poly.pdbx_seq_one_letter_code
_entity_poly.pdbx_strand_id
1 'polypeptide(L)'
;MIKLIVTKSEKMQGLFLSSVKKFKSSGVCVLVAKPYSAVKSSLKSSRIFFIDTLAESSEENVIHVPPSNLTALSIAINQALQSLEGKKFLAFDSFSTLTVRNPPKVVSKFALFLLERIRSWDVDTVIIVSKESTDAELLAILKQSVDKVEEK
;
A
#
# COMPACT_ATOMS: atom_id res chain seq x y z
N MET A 1 -6.47 -11.89 -4.09
CA MET A 1 -5.25 -11.98 -4.94
C MET A 1 -4.30 -10.84 -4.60
N ILE A 2 -3.02 -11.12 -4.41
CA ILE A 2 -1.96 -10.15 -4.13
C ILE A 2 -1.08 -9.98 -5.37
N LYS A 3 -1.00 -8.76 -5.88
CA LYS A 3 -0.19 -8.39 -7.06
C LYS A 3 0.95 -7.46 -6.66
N LEU A 4 2.16 -7.77 -7.10
CA LEU A 4 3.31 -6.88 -7.08
C LEU A 4 3.52 -6.26 -8.46
N ILE A 5 3.68 -4.94 -8.51
CA ILE A 5 4.10 -4.22 -9.71
C ILE A 5 5.50 -3.67 -9.44
N VAL A 6 6.46 -4.13 -10.23
CA VAL A 6 7.84 -3.65 -10.21
C VAL A 6 8.01 -2.71 -11.40
N THR A 7 8.33 -1.45 -11.16
CA THR A 7 8.42 -0.46 -12.23
C THR A 7 9.51 0.56 -11.99
N LYS A 8 9.75 1.46 -12.94
CA LYS A 8 10.60 2.61 -12.72
C LYS A 8 9.92 3.65 -11.82
N SER A 9 10.70 4.34 -10.99
CA SER A 9 10.21 5.34 -10.02
C SER A 9 9.25 6.37 -10.64
N GLU A 10 9.54 6.86 -11.84
CA GLU A 10 8.73 7.88 -12.53
C GLU A 10 7.34 7.39 -12.95
N LYS A 11 7.13 6.08 -13.09
CA LYS A 11 5.85 5.49 -13.49
C LYS A 11 4.97 5.09 -12.31
N MET A 12 5.52 5.03 -11.10
CA MET A 12 4.84 4.47 -9.93
C MET A 12 3.49 5.16 -9.64
N GLN A 13 3.45 6.49 -9.64
CA GLN A 13 2.21 7.23 -9.35
C GLN A 13 1.12 6.93 -10.39
N GLY A 14 1.46 6.94 -11.67
CA GLY A 14 0.51 6.62 -12.74
C GLY A 14 -0.02 5.18 -12.63
N LEU A 15 0.86 4.23 -12.34
CA LEU A 15 0.48 2.83 -12.14
C LEU A 15 -0.38 2.63 -10.88
N PHE A 16 -0.08 3.33 -9.79
CA PHE A 16 -0.89 3.33 -8.58
C PHE A 16 -2.31 3.80 -8.86
N LEU A 17 -2.46 5.01 -9.41
CA LEU A 17 -3.77 5.59 -9.74
C LEU A 17 -4.55 4.69 -10.71
N SER A 18 -3.90 4.17 -11.76
CA SER A 18 -4.56 3.28 -12.72
C SER A 18 -4.95 1.93 -12.11
N SER A 19 -4.20 1.43 -11.13
CA SER A 19 -4.52 0.16 -10.44
C SER A 19 -5.68 0.34 -9.48
N VAL A 20 -5.67 1.42 -8.69
CA VAL A 20 -6.77 1.74 -7.76
C VAL A 20 -8.09 1.95 -8.53
N LYS A 21 -8.07 2.69 -9.64
CA LYS A 21 -9.27 2.94 -10.48
C LYS A 21 -9.88 1.69 -11.11
N LYS A 22 -9.14 0.58 -11.18
CA LYS A 22 -9.65 -0.70 -11.71
C LYS A 22 -10.47 -1.46 -10.68
N PHE A 23 -10.24 -1.23 -9.38
CA PHE A 23 -11.08 -1.82 -8.36
C PHE A 23 -12.49 -1.22 -8.42
N LYS A 24 -13.49 -2.10 -8.28
CA LYS A 24 -14.92 -1.74 -8.22
C LYS A 24 -15.48 -1.80 -6.80
N SER A 25 -14.74 -2.45 -5.91
CA SER A 25 -14.96 -2.57 -4.47
C SER A 25 -14.50 -1.33 -3.71
N SER A 26 -14.94 -1.22 -2.45
CA SER A 26 -14.34 -0.32 -1.48
C SER A 26 -12.96 -0.80 -1.08
N GLY A 27 -12.10 0.08 -0.59
CA GLY A 27 -10.77 -0.34 -0.16
C GLY A 27 -9.95 0.72 0.55
N VAL A 28 -8.73 0.31 0.89
CA VAL A 28 -7.78 1.11 1.65
C VAL A 28 -6.57 1.43 0.77
N CYS A 29 -6.20 2.70 0.72
CA CYS A 29 -4.98 3.16 0.07
C CYS A 29 -3.98 3.61 1.14
N VAL A 30 -2.83 2.94 1.18
CA VAL A 30 -1.71 3.31 2.04
C VAL A 30 -0.73 4.15 1.23
N LEU A 31 -0.56 5.39 1.66
CA LEU A 31 0.21 6.42 0.97
C LEU A 31 1.52 6.66 1.70
N VAL A 32 2.59 6.10 1.17
CA VAL A 32 3.94 6.13 1.76
C VAL A 32 4.86 7.12 1.03
N ALA A 33 4.64 7.33 -0.27
CA ALA A 33 5.53 8.17 -1.09
C ALA A 33 4.92 9.53 -1.47
N LYS A 34 3.59 9.64 -1.54
CA LYS A 34 2.91 10.91 -1.85
C LYS A 34 1.77 11.16 -0.87
N PRO A 35 1.64 12.38 -0.31
CA PRO A 35 0.56 12.68 0.62
C PRO A 35 -0.79 12.60 -0.10
N TYR A 36 -1.86 12.41 0.67
CA TYR A 36 -3.25 12.37 0.22
C TYR A 36 -3.61 13.58 -0.66
N SER A 37 -3.11 14.77 -0.30
CA SER A 37 -3.32 16.00 -1.07
C SER A 37 -2.86 15.90 -2.54
N ALA A 38 -1.87 15.06 -2.84
CA ALA A 38 -1.36 14.84 -4.18
C ALA A 38 -2.18 13.84 -5.01
N VAL A 39 -3.00 13.00 -4.37
CA VAL A 39 -3.80 11.96 -5.05
C VAL A 39 -5.31 12.19 -4.98
N LYS A 40 -5.80 13.02 -4.05
CA LYS A 40 -7.23 13.25 -3.79
C LYS A 40 -8.02 13.67 -5.03
N SER A 41 -7.44 14.51 -5.88
CA SER A 41 -8.09 14.98 -7.12
C SER A 41 -8.30 13.85 -8.14
N SER A 42 -7.45 12.83 -8.11
CA SER A 42 -7.44 11.69 -9.03
C SER A 42 -8.24 10.50 -8.54
N LEU A 43 -8.47 10.39 -7.23
CA LEU A 43 -9.16 9.28 -6.55
C LEU A 43 -10.40 9.76 -5.78
N LYS A 44 -11.26 10.55 -6.45
CA LYS A 44 -12.53 11.03 -5.88
C LYS A 44 -13.52 9.88 -5.75
N SER A 45 -13.47 9.13 -4.65
CA SER A 45 -14.43 8.07 -4.35
C SER A 45 -14.68 7.99 -2.86
N SER A 46 -15.95 8.05 -2.46
CA SER A 46 -16.39 7.82 -1.07
C SER A 46 -16.16 6.38 -0.58
N ARG A 47 -15.72 5.48 -1.47
CA ARG A 47 -15.47 4.06 -1.17
C ARG A 47 -14.01 3.78 -0.80
N ILE A 48 -13.17 4.81 -0.75
CA ILE A 48 -11.74 4.66 -0.48
C ILE A 48 -11.42 5.34 0.84
N PHE A 49 -10.85 4.55 1.75
CA PHE A 49 -10.23 5.05 2.97
C PHE A 49 -8.73 5.20 2.73
N PHE A 50 -8.12 6.25 3.28
CA PHE A 50 -6.70 6.53 3.09
C PHE A 50 -5.95 6.47 4.42
N ILE A 51 -4.78 5.84 4.38
CA ILE A 51 -3.80 5.90 5.46
C ILE A 51 -2.63 6.69 4.90
N ASP A 52 -2.49 7.94 5.32
CA ASP A 52 -1.44 8.85 4.88
C ASP A 52 -0.29 8.81 5.87
N THR A 53 0.90 8.42 5.41
CA THR A 53 2.09 8.38 6.28
C THR A 53 2.95 9.64 6.20
N LEU A 54 2.53 10.66 5.47
CA LEU A 54 3.32 11.86 5.23
C LEU A 54 2.70 13.12 5.81
N ALA A 55 1.37 13.22 5.81
CA ALA A 55 0.67 14.40 6.29
C ALA A 55 -0.62 14.06 7.02
N GLU A 56 -1.03 14.96 7.91
CA GLU A 56 -2.36 14.96 8.50
C GLU A 56 -3.40 15.51 7.52
N SER A 57 -4.65 15.10 7.71
CA SER A 57 -5.78 15.56 6.94
C SER A 57 -6.99 15.73 7.85
N SER A 58 -7.84 16.72 7.55
CA SER A 58 -9.12 16.94 8.22
C SER A 58 -10.27 16.14 7.60
N GLU A 59 -10.01 15.37 6.54
CA GLU A 59 -11.03 14.58 5.84
C GLU A 59 -11.34 13.30 6.62
N GLU A 60 -12.62 12.99 6.80
CA GLU A 60 -13.07 11.86 7.63
C GLU A 60 -12.59 10.49 7.15
N ASN A 61 -12.34 10.35 5.84
CA ASN A 61 -11.88 9.10 5.23
C ASN A 61 -10.35 9.01 5.13
N VAL A 62 -9.61 9.83 5.88
CA VAL A 62 -8.15 9.87 5.88
C VAL A 62 -7.64 9.85 7.31
N ILE A 63 -6.72 8.95 7.62
CA ILE A 63 -6.00 8.95 8.90
C ILE A 63 -4.51 9.08 8.66
N HIS A 64 -3.85 9.78 9.58
CA HIS A 64 -2.40 9.89 9.59
C HIS A 64 -1.78 8.78 10.43
N VAL A 65 -0.79 8.08 9.89
CA VAL A 65 0.01 7.12 10.64
C VAL A 65 1.49 7.32 10.32
N PRO A 66 2.35 7.64 11.30
CA PRO A 66 3.77 7.82 11.05
C PRO A 66 4.42 6.57 10.41
N PRO A 67 5.29 6.74 9.39
CA PRO A 67 5.86 5.63 8.62
C PRO A 67 6.87 4.82 9.44
N SER A 68 7.39 5.37 10.53
CA SER A 68 8.26 4.68 11.49
C SER A 68 7.51 3.75 12.44
N ASN A 69 6.18 3.83 12.51
CA ASN A 69 5.36 3.01 13.40
C ASN A 69 4.60 1.93 12.62
N LEU A 70 5.34 0.90 12.19
CA LEU A 70 4.79 -0.21 11.40
C LEU A 70 3.68 -0.99 12.14
N THR A 71 3.74 -1.04 13.47
CA THR A 71 2.68 -1.64 14.29
C THR A 71 1.38 -0.85 14.16
N ALA A 72 1.42 0.48 14.38
CA ALA A 72 0.25 1.34 14.19
C ALA A 72 -0.27 1.27 12.76
N LEU A 73 0.62 1.19 11.77
CA LEU A 73 0.24 1.04 10.36
C LEU A 73 -0.55 -0.25 10.13
N SER A 74 -0.10 -1.39 10.68
CA SER A 74 -0.85 -2.65 10.56
C SER A 74 -2.22 -2.61 11.24
N ILE A 75 -2.32 -1.96 12.40
CA ILE A 75 -3.58 -1.80 13.14
C ILE A 75 -4.54 -0.94 12.33
N ALA A 76 -4.07 0.20 11.82
CA ALA A 76 -4.83 1.11 10.98
C ALA A 76 -5.34 0.42 9.71
N ILE A 77 -4.50 -0.36 9.02
CA ILE A 77 -4.91 -1.14 7.85
C ILE A 77 -6.01 -2.13 8.23
N ASN A 78 -5.84 -2.89 9.30
CA ASN A 78 -6.82 -3.88 9.73
C ASN A 78 -8.17 -3.21 10.10
N GLN A 79 -8.14 -2.16 10.89
CA GLN A 79 -9.35 -1.43 11.31
C GLN A 79 -10.07 -0.81 10.11
N ALA A 80 -9.33 -0.17 9.21
CA ALA A 80 -9.89 0.41 7.99
C ALA A 80 -10.47 -0.65 7.05
N LEU A 81 -9.86 -1.84 6.96
CA LEU A 81 -10.44 -2.95 6.20
C LEU A 81 -11.68 -3.51 6.88
N GLN A 82 -11.69 -3.64 8.21
CA GLN A 82 -12.83 -4.15 8.97
C GLN A 82 -14.06 -3.25 8.92
N SER A 83 -13.88 -1.92 8.80
CA SER A 83 -14.98 -0.96 8.68
C SER A 83 -15.67 -0.96 7.31
N LEU A 84 -15.07 -1.61 6.30
CA LEU A 84 -15.65 -1.73 4.97
C LEU A 84 -16.51 -2.99 4.85
N GLU A 85 -17.52 -2.95 3.99
CA GLU A 85 -18.39 -4.09 3.70
C GLU A 85 -18.04 -4.75 2.35
N GLY A 86 -18.41 -6.04 2.23
CA GLY A 86 -18.28 -6.80 0.99
C GLY A 86 -16.84 -7.09 0.58
N LYS A 87 -16.61 -7.23 -0.73
CA LYS A 87 -15.28 -7.44 -1.31
C LYS A 87 -14.46 -6.16 -1.17
N LYS A 88 -13.18 -6.28 -0.79
CA LYS A 88 -12.30 -5.16 -0.44
C LYS A 88 -11.03 -5.17 -1.26
N PHE A 89 -10.36 -4.02 -1.32
CA PHE A 89 -8.99 -3.95 -1.82
C PHE A 89 -8.04 -3.22 -0.86
N LEU A 90 -6.75 -3.49 -1.00
CA LEU A 90 -5.66 -2.76 -0.35
C LEU A 90 -4.63 -2.33 -1.41
N ALA A 91 -4.16 -1.10 -1.35
CA ALA A 91 -3.19 -0.58 -2.30
C ALA A 91 -2.06 0.17 -1.61
N PHE A 92 -0.81 -0.15 -1.93
CA PHE A 92 0.38 0.60 -1.53
C PHE A 92 0.93 1.37 -2.74
N ASP A 93 1.15 2.67 -2.59
CA ASP A 93 1.75 3.51 -3.65
C ASP A 93 3.25 3.23 -3.83
N SER A 94 3.95 2.97 -2.73
CA SER A 94 5.36 2.63 -2.68
C SER A 94 5.73 1.90 -1.40
N PHE A 95 5.64 0.57 -1.42
CA PHE A 95 5.94 -0.23 -0.21
C PHE A 95 7.40 -0.11 0.21
N SER A 96 8.32 -0.06 -0.75
CA SER A 96 9.76 0.05 -0.48
C SER A 96 10.15 1.36 0.20
N THR A 97 9.36 2.43 0.06
CA THR A 97 9.65 3.71 0.73
C THR A 97 9.62 3.60 2.27
N LEU A 98 9.01 2.56 2.85
CA LEU A 98 9.09 2.30 4.28
C LEU A 98 10.54 2.11 4.78
N THR A 99 11.47 1.67 3.93
CA THR A 99 12.89 1.49 4.30
C THR A 99 13.62 2.81 4.51
N VAL A 100 13.07 3.94 4.07
CA VAL A 100 13.64 5.28 4.31
C VAL A 100 13.58 5.64 5.79
N ARG A 101 12.59 5.12 6.52
CA ARG A 101 12.34 5.44 7.94
C ARG A 101 12.52 4.25 8.88
N ASN A 102 12.75 3.06 8.33
CA ASN A 102 12.87 1.81 9.08
C ASN A 102 14.03 0.98 8.52
N PRO A 103 14.78 0.25 9.36
CA PRO A 103 15.82 -0.66 8.86
C PRO A 103 15.26 -1.66 7.83
N PRO A 104 15.95 -1.95 6.72
CA PRO A 104 15.46 -2.84 5.67
C PRO A 104 14.97 -4.20 6.19
N LYS A 105 15.74 -4.83 7.09
CA LYS A 105 15.38 -6.11 7.74
C LYS A 105 14.06 -6.04 8.54
N VAL A 106 13.75 -4.88 9.13
CA VAL A 106 12.48 -4.67 9.85
C VAL A 106 11.32 -4.58 8.85
N VAL A 107 11.51 -3.87 7.74
CA VAL A 107 10.52 -3.78 6.65
C VAL A 107 10.29 -5.14 5.99
N SER A 108 11.34 -5.94 5.78
CA SER A 108 11.21 -7.31 5.25
C SER A 108 10.36 -8.21 6.16
N LYS A 109 10.58 -8.16 7.47
CA LYS A 109 9.74 -8.89 8.43
C LYS A 109 8.30 -8.38 8.43
N PHE A 110 8.12 -7.07 8.36
CA PHE A 110 6.81 -6.46 8.25
C PHE A 110 6.07 -6.87 6.98
N ALA A 111 6.76 -6.96 5.84
CA ALA A 111 6.20 -7.42 4.57
C ALA A 111 5.68 -8.85 4.69
N LEU A 112 6.48 -9.78 5.23
CA LEU A 112 6.05 -11.17 5.46
C LEU A 112 4.81 -11.24 6.34
N PHE A 113 4.86 -10.60 7.51
CA PHE A 113 3.73 -10.52 8.43
C PHE A 113 2.47 -9.95 7.76
N LEU A 114 2.60 -8.83 7.04
CA LEU A 114 1.45 -8.17 6.44
C LEU A 114 0.86 -9.00 5.31
N LEU A 115 1.69 -9.66 4.49
CA LEU A 115 1.22 -10.51 3.40
C LEU A 115 0.46 -11.74 3.93
N GLU A 116 0.91 -12.35 5.02
CA GLU A 116 0.18 -13.41 5.72
C GLU A 116 -1.20 -12.91 6.19
N ARG A 117 -1.26 -11.70 6.76
CA ARG A 117 -2.52 -11.09 7.21
C ARG A 117 -3.45 -10.78 6.05
N ILE A 118 -2.96 -10.20 4.95
CA ILE A 118 -3.73 -9.89 3.74
C ILE A 118 -4.39 -11.16 3.19
N ARG A 119 -3.67 -12.30 3.20
CA ARG A 119 -4.23 -13.60 2.78
C ARG A 119 -5.35 -14.04 3.71
N SER A 120 -5.14 -13.94 5.02
CA SER A 120 -6.18 -14.25 6.03
C SER A 120 -7.41 -13.35 5.92
N TRP A 121 -7.25 -12.10 5.47
CA TRP A 121 -8.35 -11.15 5.32
C TRP A 121 -9.11 -11.29 3.99
N ASP A 122 -8.63 -12.13 3.06
CA ASP A 122 -9.17 -12.30 1.72
C ASP A 122 -9.35 -10.97 0.95
N VAL A 123 -8.29 -10.14 0.96
CA VAL A 123 -8.29 -8.80 0.35
C VAL A 123 -7.49 -8.78 -0.94
N ASP A 124 -8.09 -8.28 -2.03
CA ASP A 124 -7.37 -8.04 -3.27
C ASP A 124 -6.36 -6.90 -3.08
N THR A 125 -5.08 -7.17 -3.35
CA THR A 125 -4.01 -6.24 -3.00
C THR A 125 -3.14 -5.90 -4.19
N VAL A 126 -2.78 -4.62 -4.31
CA VAL A 126 -1.72 -4.17 -5.22
C VAL A 126 -0.59 -3.50 -4.43
N ILE A 127 0.63 -3.99 -4.62
CA ILE A 127 1.85 -3.43 -4.06
C ILE A 127 2.68 -2.90 -5.21
N ILE A 128 3.13 -1.65 -5.11
CA ILE A 128 4.00 -1.03 -6.11
C ILE A 128 5.36 -0.76 -5.47
N VAL A 129 6.41 -1.08 -6.21
CA VAL A 129 7.80 -0.85 -5.82
C VAL A 129 8.62 -0.36 -7.01
N SER A 130 9.62 0.47 -6.73
CA SER A 130 10.61 0.86 -7.74
C SER A 130 11.65 -0.24 -7.93
N LYS A 131 11.99 -0.53 -9.18
CA LYS A 131 13.06 -1.49 -9.54
C LYS A 131 14.43 -1.01 -9.07
N GLU A 132 14.64 0.31 -9.07
CA GLU A 132 15.94 0.93 -8.82
C GLU A 132 16.23 1.16 -7.33
N SER A 133 15.19 1.47 -6.54
CA SER A 133 15.36 1.89 -5.14
C SER A 133 14.92 0.87 -4.11
N THR A 134 14.39 -0.28 -4.54
CA THR A 134 14.00 -1.35 -3.61
C THR A 134 15.19 -2.23 -3.31
N ASP A 135 15.45 -2.42 -2.01
CA ASP A 135 16.43 -3.37 -1.51
C ASP A 135 16.21 -4.78 -2.11
N ALA A 136 17.31 -5.46 -2.47
CA ALA A 136 17.25 -6.72 -3.20
C ALA A 136 16.61 -7.84 -2.37
N GLU A 137 16.84 -7.87 -1.05
CA GLU A 137 16.25 -8.85 -0.15
C GLU A 137 14.75 -8.60 -0.03
N LEU A 138 14.33 -7.35 0.20
CA LEU A 138 12.92 -6.97 0.24
C LEU A 138 12.21 -7.31 -1.08
N LEU A 139 12.82 -7.00 -2.22
CA LEU A 139 12.24 -7.30 -3.53
C LEU A 139 12.08 -8.81 -3.75
N ALA A 140 13.08 -9.61 -3.36
CA ALA A 140 13.00 -11.07 -3.45
C ALA A 140 11.86 -11.63 -2.58
N ILE A 141 11.76 -11.15 -1.33
CA ILE A 141 10.67 -11.52 -0.41
C ILE A 141 9.31 -11.20 -1.01
N LEU A 142 9.12 -9.97 -1.52
CA LEU A 142 7.87 -9.57 -2.15
C LEU A 142 7.56 -10.43 -3.37
N LYS A 143 8.52 -10.66 -4.27
CA LYS A 143 8.31 -11.47 -5.49
C LYS A 143 7.90 -12.91 -5.17
N GLN A 144 8.47 -13.51 -4.13
CA GLN A 144 8.17 -14.90 -3.72
C GLN A 144 6.86 -15.03 -2.96
N SER A 145 6.40 -13.96 -2.31
CA SER A 145 5.26 -14.01 -1.38
C SER A 145 3.92 -13.58 -2.00
N VAL A 146 3.93 -13.07 -3.24
CA VAL A 146 2.73 -12.58 -3.95
C VAL A 146 2.22 -13.57 -4.98
N ASP A 147 0.97 -13.43 -5.42
CA ASP A 147 0.36 -14.33 -6.39
C ASP A 147 0.76 -14.00 -7.84
N LYS A 148 1.08 -12.73 -8.10
CA LYS A 148 1.43 -12.24 -9.43
C LYS A 148 2.46 -11.11 -9.37
N VAL A 149 3.48 -11.19 -10.22
CA VAL A 149 4.45 -10.12 -10.46
C VAL A 149 4.23 -9.54 -11.86
N GLU A 150 4.16 -8.22 -11.97
CA GLU A 150 4.13 -7.49 -13.26
C GLU A 150 5.32 -6.52 -13.32
N GLU A 151 6.19 -6.65 -14.33
CA GLU A 151 7.28 -5.69 -14.58
C GLU A 151 6.86 -4.67 -15.66
N LYS A 152 6.98 -3.36 -15.39
CA LYS A 152 6.47 -2.27 -16.26
C LYS A 152 7.39 -1.06 -16.40
#